data_AF-A0A8H9M7L0-F1
#
_entry.id   AF-A0A8H9M7L0-F1
#
_cell.length_a   1.000
_cell.length_b   1.000
_cell.length_c   1.000
_cell.angle_alpha   90.00
_cell.angle_beta   90.00
_cell.angle_gamma   90.00
#
_symmetry.space_group_name_H-M   'P 1'
#
loop_
_entity.id
_entity.type
_entity.pdbx_description
1 polymer ?
#
loop_
_entity_poly.entity_id
_entity_poly.type
_entity_poly.pdbx_seq_one_letter_code
_entity_poly.pdbx_strand_id
1 'polypeptide(L)' 'MDVATRRVFRRVVCPRCGRRRTEMRVFGTDRCDERGLPKPRRQVREELRRQARAWHPDGECDRCARR' A
#
# COMPACT_ATOMS: atom_id res chain seq x y z
N MET A 1 -15.32 -11.22 -9.61
CA MET A 1 -14.07 -11.42 -8.84
C MET A 1 -14.25 -10.81 -7.46
N ASP A 2 -14.14 -11.62 -6.42
CA ASP A 2 -14.22 -11.15 -5.03
C ASP A 2 -12.82 -10.79 -4.54
N VAL A 3 -12.57 -9.50 -4.31
CA VAL A 3 -11.24 -8.96 -3.98
C VAL A 3 -11.24 -8.51 -2.52
N ALA A 4 -10.26 -8.98 -1.76
CA ALA A 4 -9.99 -8.43 -0.44
C ALA A 4 -9.10 -7.19 -0.57
N THR A 5 -9.46 -6.12 0.13
CA THR A 5 -8.72 -4.85 0.06
C THR A 5 -8.19 -4.41 1.43
N ARG A 6 -7.11 -3.62 1.41
CA ARG A 6 -6.54 -2.97 2.60
C ARG A 6 -6.11 -1.56 2.24
N ARG A 7 -6.70 -0.57 2.91
CA ARG A 7 -6.26 0.84 2.84
C ARG A 7 -5.15 1.09 3.85
N VAL A 8 -4.07 1.75 3.43
CA VAL A 8 -2.92 2.08 4.28
C VAL A 8 -2.57 3.53 4.08
N PHE A 9 -2.29 4.19 5.19
CA PHE A 9 -1.86 5.58 5.25
C PHE A 9 -0.44 5.63 5.79
N ARG A 10 0.41 6.48 5.20
CA ARG A 10 1.75 6.75 5.73
C ARG A 10 1.97 8.26 5.76
N ARG A 11 2.49 8.74 6.89
CA ARG A 11 2.92 10.13 7.02
C ARG A 11 4.33 10.26 6.49
N VAL A 12 4.56 11.24 5.64
CA VAL A 12 5.85 11.53 5.05
C VAL A 12 6.20 12.99 5.35
N VAL A 13 7.45 13.21 5.72
CA VAL A 13 8.01 14.55 5.91
C VAL A 13 9.07 14.74 4.85
N CYS A 14 8.95 15.79 4.04
CA CYS A 14 9.93 16.08 3.02
C CYS A 14 11.27 16.44 3.66
N PRO A 15 12.37 15.73 3.34
CA PRO A 15 13.67 16.00 3.96
C PRO A 15 14.27 17.33 3.51
N ARG A 16 13.79 17.91 2.40
CA ARG A 16 14.29 19.17 1.84
C ARG A 16 13.64 20.42 2.45
N CYS A 17 12.31 20.42 2.58
CA CYS A 17 11.55 21.61 2.99
C CYS A 17 10.72 21.40 4.26
N GLY A 18 10.77 20.22 4.88
CA GLY A 18 10.01 19.91 6.11
C GLY A 18 8.50 19.75 5.92
N ARG A 19 7.97 19.90 4.70
CA ARG A 19 6.54 19.77 4.42
C ARG A 19 6.04 18.37 4.79
N ARG A 20 4.95 18.31 5.55
CA ARG A 20 4.30 17.07 5.97
C ARG A 20 3.15 16.73 5.02
N ARG A 21 3.02 15.46 4.65
CA ARG A 21 1.88 14.92 3.88
C ARG A 21 1.48 13.55 4.39
N THR A 22 0.24 13.17 4.12
CA THR A 22 -0.26 11.81 4.36
C THR A 22 -0.53 11.17 3.00
N GLU A 23 0.22 10.12 2.70
CA GLU A 23 0.05 9.32 1.50
C GLU A 23 -0.90 8.16 1.79
N MET A 24 -1.78 7.85 0.84
CA MET A 24 -2.76 6.78 0.97
C MET A 24 -2.68 5.84 -0.23
N ARG A 25 -2.63 4.53 0.05
CA ARG A 25 -2.68 3.50 -1.00
C ARG A 25 -3.61 2.38 -0.60
N VAL A 26 -4.29 1.83 -1.60
CA VAL A 26 -5.15 0.65 -1.46
C VAL A 26 -4.41 -0.54 -2.05
N PHE A 27 -4.32 -1.62 -1.27
CA PHE A 27 -3.80 -2.91 -1.70
C PHE A 27 -4.96 -3.87 -1.92
N GLY A 28 -4.84 -4.71 -2.94
CA GLY A 28 -5.83 -5.71 -3.31
C GLY A 28 -5.19 -7.07 -3.46
N THR A 29 -5.92 -8.12 -3.12
CA THR A 29 -5.62 -9.49 -3.52
C THR A 29 -6.92 -10.23 -3.73
N ASP A 30 -6.96 -11.13 -4.70
CA ASP A 30 -8.12 -11.99 -4.93
C ASP A 30 -8.42 -12.83 -3.69
N ARG A 31 -9.68 -13.21 -3.48
CA ARG A 31 -10.03 -14.17 -2.43
C ARG A 31 -9.86 -15.60 -2.86
N CYS A 32 -9.74 -15.86 -4.17
CA CYS A 32 -9.49 -17.19 -4.71
C CYS A 32 -8.04 -17.32 -5.20
N ASP A 33 -7.56 -18.55 -5.31
CA ASP A 33 -6.32 -18.89 -5.96
C ASP A 33 -6.49 -19.04 -7.49
N GLU A 34 -5.42 -19.41 -8.19
CA GLU A 34 -5.39 -19.60 -9.64
C GLU A 34 -6.32 -20.73 -10.13
N ARG A 35 -6.73 -21.64 -9.24
CA ARG A 35 -7.67 -22.73 -9.54
C ARG A 35 -9.11 -22.33 -9.19
N GLY A 36 -9.34 -21.10 -8.72
CA GLY A 36 -10.64 -20.60 -8.30
C GLY A 36 -11.06 -21.01 -6.88
N LEU A 37 -10.19 -21.67 -6.11
CA LEU A 37 -10.50 -22.11 -4.74
C LEU A 37 -10.31 -20.96 -3.74
N PRO A 38 -11.18 -20.82 -2.72
CA PRO A 38 -11.04 -19.78 -1.71
C PRO A 38 -9.73 -19.91 -0.93
N LYS A 39 -8.95 -18.83 -0.88
CA LYS A 39 -7.74 -18.73 -0.05
C LYS A 39 -8.11 -18.64 1.43
N PRO A 40 -7.31 -19.25 2.33
CA PRO A 40 -7.43 -19.03 3.76
C PRO A 40 -7.36 -17.55 4.12
N ARG A 41 -8.20 -17.11 5.07
CA ARG A 41 -8.24 -15.69 5.53
C ARG A 41 -6.86 -15.20 6.02
N ARG A 42 -6.06 -16.08 6.62
CA ARG A 42 -4.70 -15.79 7.06
C ARG A 42 -3.79 -15.44 5.87
N GLN A 43 -3.85 -16.23 4.80
CA GLN A 43 -3.06 -16.01 3.59
C GLN A 43 -3.40 -14.66 2.95
N VAL A 44 -4.69 -14.38 2.74
CA VAL A 44 -5.17 -13.08 2.21
C VAL A 44 -4.63 -11.91 3.05
N ARG A 45 -4.67 -12.03 4.38
CA ARG A 45 -4.18 -11.00 5.30
C ARG A 45 -2.66 -10.81 5.21
N GLU A 46 -1.91 -11.89 5.09
CA GLU A 46 -0.45 -11.85 4.97
C GLU A 46 -0.01 -11.26 3.63
N GLU A 47 -0.66 -11.59 2.53
CA GLU A 47 -0.43 -11.00 1.21
C GLU A 47 -0.64 -9.48 1.24
N LEU A 48 -1.79 -9.01 1.73
CA LEU A 48 -2.07 -7.58 1.85
C LEU A 48 -1.08 -6.85 2.77
N ARG A 49 -0.62 -7.52 3.85
CA ARG A 49 0.42 -6.98 4.73
C ARG A 49 1.77 -6.90 4.03
N ARG A 50 2.14 -7.91 3.24
CA ARG A 50 3.39 -7.94 2.47
C ARG A 50 3.42 -6.79 1.46
N GLN A 51 2.35 -6.61 0.68
CA GLN A 51 2.23 -5.48 -0.24
C GLN A 51 2.33 -4.13 0.49
N ALA A 52 1.60 -3.96 1.59
CA ALA A 52 1.62 -2.75 2.40
C ALA A 52 2.98 -2.43 3.04
N ARG A 53 3.75 -3.46 3.41
CA ARG A 53 5.12 -3.31 3.95
C ARG A 53 6.09 -2.88 2.85
N ALA A 54 6.00 -3.50 1.68
CA ALA A 54 6.85 -3.19 0.53
C ALA A 54 6.62 -1.79 -0.04
N TRP A 55 5.44 -1.20 0.17
CA TRP A 55 5.18 0.17 -0.26
C TRP A 55 5.87 1.20 0.62
N HIS A 56 6.77 1.97 0.03
CA HIS A 56 7.36 3.17 0.62
C HIS A 56 6.99 4.36 -0.27
N PRO A 57 6.25 5.37 0.23
CA PRO A 57 5.95 6.57 -0.54
C PRO A 57 7.22 7.41 -0.73
N ASP A 58 7.23 8.22 -1.79
CA ASP A 58 8.37 9.09 -2.09
C ASP A 58 8.64 10.06 -0.93
N GLY A 59 9.90 10.15 -0.54
CA GLY A 59 10.32 11.02 0.56
C GLY A 59 10.21 12.50 0.20
N GLU A 60 10.39 12.86 -1.08
CA GLU A 60 10.35 14.25 -1.54
C GLU A 60 8.95 14.69 -1.95
N CYS A 61 8.53 15.87 -1.48
CA CYS A 61 7.26 16.44 -1.91
C CYS A 61 7.31 16.83 -3.39
N ASP A 62 6.15 16.88 -4.05
CA ASP A 62 6.05 17.13 -5.50
C ASP A 62 6.71 18.43 -5.94
N ARG A 63 6.80 19.42 -5.04
CA ARG A 63 7.52 20.68 -5.31
C ARG A 63 9.03 20.49 -5.36
N CYS A 64 9.60 19.69 -4.45
CA CYS A 64 11.03 19.44 -4.38
C CYS A 64 11.48 18.44 -5.45
N ALA A 65 10.67 17.43 -5.75
CA ALA A 65 10.97 16.43 -6.77
C ALA A 65 10.97 17.00 -8.22
N ARG A 66 10.38 18.19 -8.44
CA ARG A 66 10.36 18.88 -9.73
C ARG A 66 11.50 19.89 -9.92
N ARG A 67 12.36 20.09 -8.91
CA ARG A 67 13.50 21.02 -8.95
C ARG A 67 14.79 20.26 -9.19
#